data_AF-A0A2N1WFS6-F1
#
_entry.id   AF-A0A2N1WFS6-F1
#
_cell.length_a   1.000
_cell.length_b   1.000
_cell.length_c   1.000
_cell.angle_alpha   90.00
_cell.angle_beta   90.00
_cell.angle_gamma   90.00
#
_symmetry.space_group_name_H-M   'P 1'
#
loop_
_entity.id
_entity.type
_entity.pdbx_description
1 polymer ?
#
loop_
_entity_poly.entity_id
_entity_poly.type
_entity_poly.pdbx_seq_one_letter_code
_entity_poly.pdbx_strand_id
1 'polypeptide(L)'
;MASRRLYSDHDEVLIELQRPTIINGIEDLTTRPDLASRSLVIECKVPEIRKRESDFWRELEQDAPHIFAGLLVGVQQALRFQHEQPATAIRMADLAAWATAGETALGFQQGAFIEAYTENQQGALTAGLHVSPVGQAVTDFMDTRTRWDGSASELMEELNRKVSEHITRQKSWPRAPHVLTQRLIRLAPALRAAGIGFEHGRDADTRWIRLCKSRTEASLASPSVMTGDSVTPHDANDAESRQVHKEWTL
;
A
#
# COMPACT_ATOMS: atom_id res chain seq x y z
N MET A 1 -22.06 28.64 -4.02
CA MET A 1 -22.78 29.92 -3.86
C MET A 1 -22.56 30.39 -2.44
N ALA A 2 -22.04 31.60 -2.28
CA ALA A 2 -21.61 32.15 -0.99
C ALA A 2 -22.71 33.02 -0.37
N SER A 3 -22.92 32.87 0.94
CA SER A 3 -23.69 33.83 1.76
C SER A 3 -22.90 34.10 3.04
N ARG A 4 -22.62 35.38 3.31
CA ARG A 4 -21.81 35.90 4.43
C ARG A 4 -22.69 36.57 5.49
N ARG A 5 -22.39 36.35 6.78
CA ARG A 5 -22.50 37.25 7.98
C ARG A 5 -22.24 36.40 9.24
N LEU A 6 -21.43 36.73 10.25
CA LEU A 6 -20.92 37.98 10.82
C LEU A 6 -19.54 37.76 11.52
N TYR A 7 -18.61 38.70 11.30
CA TYR A 7 -17.55 39.23 12.19
C TYR A 7 -16.94 38.34 13.31
N SER A 8 -15.89 37.59 12.98
CA SER A 8 -14.55 37.61 13.62
C SER A 8 -13.61 36.74 12.77
N ASP A 9 -12.42 37.24 12.46
CA ASP A 9 -11.39 36.68 11.57
C ASP A 9 -11.68 36.86 10.06
N HIS A 10 -10.92 37.74 9.41
CA HIS A 10 -11.02 38.12 7.99
C HIS A 10 -9.80 37.65 7.21
N ASP A 11 -9.41 36.39 7.40
CA ASP A 11 -8.65 35.67 6.39
C ASP A 11 -9.62 34.71 5.70
N GLU A 12 -9.69 34.79 4.37
CA GLU A 12 -10.40 33.79 3.58
C GLU A 12 -9.71 32.44 3.79
N VAL A 13 -10.30 31.58 4.60
CA VAL A 13 -9.78 30.21 4.78
C VAL A 13 -10.21 29.40 3.57
N LEU A 14 -9.27 29.24 2.63
CA LEU A 14 -9.42 28.29 1.55
C LEU A 14 -9.28 26.87 2.14
N ILE A 15 -10.40 26.15 2.26
CA ILE A 15 -10.39 24.76 2.69
C ILE A 15 -10.28 23.89 1.43
N GLU A 16 -9.09 23.35 1.18
CA GLU A 16 -8.90 22.32 0.16
C GLU A 16 -9.35 20.96 0.69
N LEU A 17 -10.43 20.42 0.11
CA LEU A 17 -10.95 19.11 0.46
C LEU A 17 -10.64 18.12 -0.66
N GLN A 18 -9.86 17.10 -0.35
CA GLN A 18 -9.70 15.95 -1.23
C GLN A 18 -10.99 15.12 -1.19
N ARG A 19 -11.67 14.96 -2.33
CA ARG A 19 -12.93 14.21 -2.40
C ARG A 19 -12.66 12.74 -2.70
N PRO A 20 -12.77 11.82 -1.72
CA PRO A 20 -12.67 10.41 -2.01
C PRO A 20 -13.78 10.02 -3.00
N THR A 21 -13.41 9.23 -4.01
CA THR A 21 -14.37 8.70 -4.98
C THR A 21 -14.68 7.27 -4.61
N ILE A 22 -15.95 6.97 -4.34
CA ILE A 22 -16.43 5.60 -4.10
C ILE A 22 -16.94 5.05 -5.42
N ILE A 23 -16.43 3.88 -5.82
CA ILE A 23 -16.87 3.16 -7.01
C ILE A 23 -17.33 1.78 -6.55
N ASN A 24 -18.55 1.40 -6.92
CA ASN A 24 -19.09 0.08 -6.62
C ASN A 24 -19.21 -0.77 -7.90
N GLY A 25 -19.06 -2.07 -7.76
CA GLY A 25 -19.13 -3.02 -8.86
C GLY A 25 -19.08 -4.45 -8.36
N ILE A 26 -19.51 -5.37 -9.21
CA ILE A 26 -19.42 -6.82 -8.96
C ILE A 26 -18.06 -7.34 -9.46
N GLU A 27 -17.57 -6.77 -10.56
CA GLU A 27 -16.25 -7.07 -11.10
C GLU A 27 -15.16 -6.24 -10.39
N ASP A 28 -13.92 -6.75 -10.37
CA ASP A 28 -12.79 -5.98 -9.85
C ASP A 28 -12.54 -4.74 -10.72
N LEU A 29 -12.82 -3.56 -10.15
CA LEU A 29 -12.68 -2.27 -10.82
C LEU A 29 -11.24 -1.72 -10.74
N THR A 30 -10.39 -2.36 -9.93
CA THR A 30 -9.02 -1.90 -9.63
C THR A 30 -7.94 -2.68 -10.36
N THR A 31 -8.24 -3.31 -11.51
CA THR A 31 -7.27 -4.14 -12.25
C THR A 31 -6.03 -3.36 -12.75
N ARG A 32 -6.07 -2.03 -12.79
CA ARG A 32 -4.91 -1.19 -13.10
C ARG A 32 -4.03 -0.99 -11.85
N PRO A 33 -2.74 -1.38 -11.88
CA PRO A 33 -1.86 -1.32 -10.69
C PRO A 33 -1.73 0.06 -10.05
N ASP A 34 -1.79 1.11 -10.86
CA ASP A 34 -1.72 2.48 -10.38
C ASP A 34 -3.00 2.94 -9.64
N LEU A 35 -4.16 2.40 -10.02
CA LEU A 35 -5.42 2.64 -9.33
C LEU A 35 -5.52 1.77 -8.07
N ALA A 36 -5.18 0.47 -8.18
CA ALA A 36 -5.14 -0.45 -7.03
C ALA A 36 -4.30 0.08 -5.88
N SER A 37 -3.09 0.54 -6.17
CA SER A 37 -2.16 1.08 -5.15
C SER A 37 -2.57 2.44 -4.56
N ARG A 38 -3.67 3.04 -5.02
CA ARG A 38 -4.27 4.27 -4.47
C ARG A 38 -5.72 4.08 -4.04
N SER A 39 -6.20 2.85 -4.01
CA SER A 39 -7.58 2.50 -3.66
C SER A 39 -7.59 1.65 -2.39
N LEU A 40 -8.68 1.76 -1.64
CA LEU A 40 -9.03 0.82 -0.58
C LEU A 40 -10.16 -0.06 -1.12
N VAL A 41 -9.86 -1.32 -1.39
CA VAL A 41 -10.84 -2.28 -1.93
C VAL A 41 -11.61 -2.91 -0.77
N ILE A 42 -12.89 -2.58 -0.62
CA ILE A 42 -13.72 -3.14 0.45
C ILE A 42 -14.60 -4.22 -0.15
N GLU A 43 -14.33 -5.48 0.18
CA GLU A 43 -15.20 -6.60 -0.17
C GLU A 43 -16.27 -6.78 0.91
N CYS A 44 -17.53 -6.52 0.52
CA CYS A 44 -18.66 -6.70 1.43
C CYS A 44 -19.10 -8.17 1.45
N LYS A 45 -19.14 -8.77 2.64
CA LYS A 45 -19.71 -10.10 2.83
C LYS A 45 -21.20 -10.09 2.48
N VAL A 46 -21.64 -11.11 1.75
CA VAL A 46 -23.06 -11.30 1.48
C VAL A 46 -23.77 -11.67 2.79
N PRO A 47 -24.81 -10.94 3.21
CA PRO A 47 -25.53 -11.26 4.43
C PRO A 47 -26.29 -12.58 4.29
N GLU A 48 -26.18 -13.45 5.31
CA GLU A 48 -26.91 -14.72 5.37
C GLU A 48 -28.42 -14.51 5.43
N ILE A 49 -28.85 -13.45 6.15
CA ILE A 49 -30.25 -13.08 6.32
C ILE A 49 -30.49 -11.70 5.70
N ARG A 50 -31.43 -11.63 4.76
CA ARG A 50 -31.84 -10.37 4.14
C ARG A 50 -32.77 -9.60 5.07
N LYS A 51 -32.50 -8.32 5.27
CA LYS A 51 -33.40 -7.39 5.97
C LYS A 51 -34.20 -6.59 4.97
N ARG A 52 -35.41 -6.16 5.36
CA ARG A 52 -36.11 -5.11 4.61
C ARG A 52 -35.37 -3.80 4.78
N GLU A 53 -35.39 -2.96 3.76
CA GLU A 53 -34.72 -1.66 3.76
C GLU A 53 -35.16 -0.79 4.96
N SER A 54 -36.45 -0.77 5.29
CA SER A 54 -36.96 0.00 6.43
C SER A 54 -36.45 -0.48 7.79
N ASP A 55 -36.27 -1.80 7.95
CA ASP A 55 -35.73 -2.36 9.20
C ASP A 55 -34.23 -2.05 9.30
N PHE A 56 -33.49 -2.14 8.19
CA PHE A 56 -32.07 -1.78 8.11
C PHE A 56 -31.82 -0.32 8.47
N TRP A 57 -32.53 0.63 7.85
CA TRP A 57 -32.33 2.05 8.11
C TRP A 57 -32.65 2.42 9.56
N ARG A 58 -33.74 1.87 10.12
CA ARG A 58 -34.09 2.12 11.53
C ARG A 58 -33.00 1.65 12.49
N GLU A 59 -32.43 0.48 12.27
CA GLU A 59 -31.34 -0.04 13.10
C GLU A 59 -30.06 0.80 12.93
N LEU A 60 -29.71 1.14 11.69
CA LEU A 60 -28.54 2.00 11.42
C LEU A 60 -28.68 3.39 12.06
N GLU A 61 -29.86 4.00 12.02
CA GLU A 61 -30.13 5.30 12.65
C GLU A 61 -29.98 5.25 14.17
N GLN A 62 -30.30 4.11 14.81
CA GLN A 62 -30.08 3.90 16.23
C GLN A 62 -28.59 3.80 16.58
N ASP A 63 -27.80 3.14 15.73
CA ASP A 63 -26.37 2.94 15.93
C ASP A 63 -25.52 4.14 15.46
N ALA A 64 -26.03 4.95 14.53
CA ALA A 64 -25.30 6.03 13.88
C ALA A 64 -24.61 7.02 14.85
N PRO A 65 -25.22 7.47 15.96
CA PRO A 65 -24.54 8.36 16.91
C PRO A 65 -23.29 7.72 17.55
N HIS A 66 -23.35 6.43 17.85
CA HIS A 66 -22.24 5.70 18.45
C HIS A 66 -21.12 5.46 17.44
N ILE A 67 -21.48 5.08 16.20
CA ILE A 67 -20.54 4.94 15.09
C ILE A 67 -19.82 6.26 14.85
N PHE A 68 -20.58 7.35 14.77
CA PHE A 68 -20.04 8.69 14.54
C PHE A 68 -19.11 9.15 15.68
N ALA A 69 -19.50 8.91 16.94
CA ALA A 69 -18.65 9.19 18.09
C ALA A 69 -17.32 8.42 18.03
N GLY A 70 -17.37 7.12 17.67
CA GLY A 70 -16.16 6.31 17.46
C GLY A 70 -15.25 6.87 16.36
N LEU A 71 -15.81 7.28 15.21
CA LEU A 71 -15.04 7.92 14.15
C LEU A 71 -14.38 9.22 14.62
N LEU A 72 -15.07 10.05 15.40
CA LEU A 72 -14.50 11.29 15.95
C LEU A 72 -13.34 11.02 16.92
N VAL A 73 -13.44 9.97 17.74
CA VAL A 73 -12.35 9.54 18.63
C VAL A 73 -11.11 9.15 17.82
N GLY A 74 -11.29 8.37 16.74
CA GLY A 74 -10.19 8.03 15.82
C GLY A 74 -9.57 9.27 15.15
N VAL A 75 -10.39 10.20 14.67
CA VAL A 75 -9.93 11.45 14.04
C VAL A 75 -9.15 12.31 15.03
N GLN A 76 -9.66 12.48 16.25
CA GLN A 76 -8.98 13.26 17.29
C GLN A 76 -7.60 12.70 17.59
N GLN A 77 -7.51 11.37 17.74
CA GLN A 77 -6.24 10.69 17.98
C GLN A 77 -5.29 10.87 16.79
N ALA A 78 -5.76 10.66 15.56
CA ALA A 78 -4.96 10.82 14.36
C ALA A 78 -4.38 12.24 14.25
N LEU A 79 -5.19 13.28 14.47
CA LEU A 79 -4.74 14.67 14.46
C LEU A 79 -3.70 14.98 15.53
N ARG A 80 -3.81 14.33 16.71
CA ARG A 80 -2.87 14.53 17.81
C ARG A 80 -1.49 13.92 17.52
N PHE A 81 -1.45 12.76 16.88
CA PHE A 81 -0.22 11.96 16.72
C PHE A 81 0.27 11.86 15.26
N GLN A 82 -0.30 12.63 14.32
CA GLN A 82 0.03 12.57 12.90
C GLN A 82 1.51 12.85 12.58
N HIS A 83 2.20 13.64 13.41
CA HIS A 83 3.61 13.99 13.20
C HIS A 83 4.60 13.04 13.89
N GLU A 84 4.10 12.04 14.62
CA GLU A 84 4.91 11.09 15.40
C GLU A 84 5.04 9.73 14.69
N GLN A 85 4.50 9.61 13.48
CA GLN A 85 4.48 8.35 12.73
C GLN A 85 5.81 8.09 12.04
N PRO A 86 6.31 6.84 12.05
CA PRO A 86 7.53 6.48 11.33
C PRO A 86 7.33 6.62 9.82
N ALA A 87 8.43 6.82 9.11
CA ALA A 87 8.44 6.78 7.65
C ALA A 87 7.98 5.41 7.15
N THR A 88 7.18 5.39 6.08
CA THR A 88 6.65 4.17 5.47
C THR A 88 7.01 4.09 3.98
N ALA A 89 7.25 2.87 3.49
CA ALA A 89 7.43 2.60 2.06
C ALA A 89 6.09 2.43 1.31
N ILE A 90 4.98 2.53 2.03
CA ILE A 90 3.63 2.35 1.48
C ILE A 90 3.27 3.52 0.57
N ARG A 91 2.66 3.19 -0.58
CA ARG A 91 2.06 4.21 -1.45
C ARG A 91 0.87 4.85 -0.74
N MET A 92 0.75 6.18 -0.81
CA MET A 92 -0.14 7.00 0.04
C MET A 92 0.39 7.08 1.48
N ALA A 93 1.65 7.48 1.64
CA ALA A 93 2.32 7.54 2.94
C ALA A 93 1.58 8.41 3.97
N ASP A 94 1.02 9.56 3.55
CA ASP A 94 0.27 10.44 4.45
C ASP A 94 -1.01 9.78 4.97
N LEU A 95 -1.74 9.05 4.11
CA LEU A 95 -2.91 8.27 4.52
C LEU A 95 -2.50 7.18 5.51
N ALA A 96 -1.43 6.44 5.19
CA ALA A 96 -0.95 5.35 6.02
C ALA A 96 -0.51 5.84 7.41
N ALA A 97 0.25 6.94 7.47
CA ALA A 97 0.64 7.58 8.72
C ALA A 97 -0.60 8.05 9.50
N TRP A 98 -1.50 8.78 8.86
CA TRP A 98 -2.68 9.36 9.54
C TRP A 98 -3.61 8.27 10.09
N ALA A 99 -3.86 7.20 9.34
CA ALA A 99 -4.69 6.09 9.80
C ALA A 99 -4.02 5.31 10.95
N THR A 100 -2.71 5.05 10.85
CA THR A 100 -1.92 4.40 11.93
C THR A 100 -1.96 5.24 13.21
N ALA A 101 -1.90 6.57 13.09
CA ALA A 101 -1.98 7.46 14.24
C ALA A 101 -3.32 7.34 15.01
N GLY A 102 -4.42 7.03 14.31
CA GLY A 102 -5.76 6.92 14.91
C GLY A 102 -6.17 5.50 15.36
N GLU A 103 -5.47 4.45 14.92
CA GLU A 103 -5.97 3.07 15.01
C GLU A 103 -6.16 2.57 16.45
N THR A 104 -5.27 2.98 17.36
CA THR A 104 -5.31 2.54 18.77
C THR A 104 -6.53 3.08 19.50
N ALA A 105 -7.00 4.28 19.16
CA ALA A 105 -8.21 4.87 19.73
C ALA A 105 -9.49 4.16 19.25
N LEU A 106 -9.42 3.43 18.15
CA LEU A 106 -10.50 2.57 17.65
C LEU A 106 -10.40 1.12 18.18
N GLY A 107 -9.44 0.84 19.07
CA GLY A 107 -9.25 -0.48 19.69
C GLY A 107 -8.38 -1.45 18.88
N PHE A 108 -7.72 -0.99 17.81
CA PHE A 108 -6.79 -1.81 17.05
C PHE A 108 -5.38 -1.79 17.66
N GLN A 109 -4.59 -2.80 17.35
CA GLN A 109 -3.17 -2.84 17.72
C GLN A 109 -2.37 -1.86 16.85
N GLN A 110 -1.25 -1.36 17.38
CA GLN A 110 -0.35 -0.52 16.61
C GLN A 110 0.20 -1.29 15.40
N GLY A 111 0.14 -0.69 14.20
CA GLY A 111 0.53 -1.27 12.92
C GLY A 111 -0.56 -2.07 12.21
N ALA A 112 -1.71 -2.31 12.83
CA ALA A 112 -2.78 -3.13 12.26
C ALA A 112 -3.34 -2.55 10.95
N PHE A 113 -3.43 -1.22 10.84
CA PHE A 113 -3.87 -0.57 9.60
C PHE A 113 -2.89 -0.84 8.46
N ILE A 114 -1.59 -0.69 8.71
CA ILE A 114 -0.54 -0.87 7.69
C ILE A 114 -0.54 -2.30 7.16
N GLU A 115 -0.67 -3.28 8.05
CA GLU A 115 -0.77 -4.69 7.69
C GLU A 115 -1.99 -4.92 6.78
N ALA A 116 -3.18 -4.53 7.25
CA ALA A 116 -4.43 -4.70 6.50
C ALA A 116 -4.41 -3.95 5.15
N TYR A 117 -3.86 -2.74 5.11
CA TYR A 117 -3.77 -1.95 3.88
C TYR A 117 -2.77 -2.55 2.89
N THR A 118 -1.65 -3.11 3.37
CA THR A 118 -0.67 -3.80 2.53
C THR A 118 -1.27 -5.05 1.90
N GLU A 119 -1.97 -5.86 2.69
CA GLU A 119 -2.72 -7.02 2.20
C GLU A 119 -3.79 -6.61 1.19
N ASN A 120 -4.52 -5.54 1.47
CA ASN A 120 -5.54 -5.00 0.57
C ASN A 120 -4.97 -4.63 -0.80
N GLN A 121 -3.83 -3.93 -0.83
CA GLN A 121 -3.15 -3.56 -2.06
C GLN A 121 -2.62 -4.79 -2.81
N GLN A 122 -2.02 -5.74 -2.10
CA GLN A 122 -1.51 -6.98 -2.72
C GLN A 122 -2.65 -7.83 -3.32
N GLY A 123 -3.79 -7.94 -2.63
CA GLY A 123 -4.98 -8.62 -3.11
C GLY A 123 -5.51 -7.99 -4.41
N ALA A 124 -5.71 -6.67 -4.41
CA ALA A 124 -6.18 -5.93 -5.59
C ALA A 124 -5.22 -6.05 -6.79
N LEU A 125 -3.91 -6.00 -6.55
CA LEU A 125 -2.90 -6.18 -7.60
C LEU A 125 -2.91 -7.60 -8.19
N THR A 126 -3.06 -8.62 -7.34
CA THR A 126 -3.06 -10.03 -7.76
C THR A 126 -4.32 -10.37 -8.55
N ALA A 127 -5.49 -9.88 -8.10
CA ALA A 127 -6.75 -10.03 -8.85
C ALA A 127 -6.66 -9.40 -10.26
N GLY A 128 -6.08 -8.19 -10.38
CA GLY A 128 -5.82 -7.55 -11.66
C GLY A 128 -4.85 -8.31 -12.58
N LEU A 129 -3.90 -9.08 -12.02
CA LEU A 129 -2.98 -9.91 -12.78
C LEU A 129 -3.71 -11.05 -13.52
N HIS A 130 -4.64 -11.72 -12.83
CA HIS A 130 -5.42 -12.84 -13.38
C HIS A 130 -6.40 -12.40 -14.48
N VAL A 131 -6.89 -11.17 -14.43
CA VAL A 131 -7.75 -10.59 -15.50
C VAL A 131 -6.95 -10.26 -16.76
N SER A 132 -5.65 -10.00 -16.65
CA SER A 132 -4.79 -9.69 -17.79
C SER A 132 -4.36 -10.98 -18.51
N PRO A 133 -4.70 -11.18 -19.80
CA PRO A 133 -4.25 -12.38 -20.52
C PRO A 133 -2.73 -12.53 -20.54
N VAL A 134 -2.00 -11.41 -20.61
CA VAL A 134 -0.53 -11.39 -20.54
C VAL A 134 -0.04 -11.73 -19.14
N GLY A 135 -0.71 -11.21 -18.10
CA GLY A 135 -0.38 -11.48 -16.70
C GLY A 135 -0.51 -12.96 -16.37
N GLN A 136 -1.64 -13.56 -16.75
CA GLN A 136 -1.88 -14.99 -16.60
C GLN A 136 -0.85 -15.81 -17.39
N ALA A 137 -0.62 -15.47 -18.67
CA ALA A 137 0.34 -16.21 -19.49
C ALA A 137 1.76 -16.18 -18.94
N VAL A 138 2.20 -15.06 -18.36
CA VAL A 138 3.52 -14.93 -17.71
C VAL A 138 3.58 -15.72 -16.41
N THR A 139 2.49 -15.74 -15.64
CA THR A 139 2.38 -16.53 -14.40
C THR A 139 2.51 -18.02 -14.73
N ASP A 140 1.69 -18.53 -15.66
CA ASP A 140 1.73 -19.92 -16.13
C ASP A 140 3.10 -20.28 -16.75
N PHE A 141 3.72 -19.32 -17.44
CA PHE A 141 5.05 -19.47 -18.01
C PHE A 141 6.11 -19.68 -16.93
N MET A 142 6.03 -18.90 -15.84
CA MET A 142 6.95 -18.98 -14.71
C MET A 142 6.60 -20.11 -13.72
N ASP A 143 5.42 -20.70 -13.74
CA ASP A 143 5.08 -21.81 -12.81
C ASP A 143 6.09 -22.96 -12.87
N THR A 144 6.56 -23.28 -14.08
CA THR A 144 7.54 -24.35 -14.33
C THR A 144 9.00 -23.88 -14.33
N ARG A 145 9.26 -22.60 -14.01
CA ARG A 145 10.60 -21.97 -14.11
C ARG A 145 10.92 -21.17 -12.84
N THR A 146 12.18 -21.19 -12.43
CA THR A 146 12.65 -20.29 -11.36
C THR A 146 13.16 -18.97 -11.91
N ARG A 147 13.67 -18.97 -13.14
CA ARG A 147 14.27 -17.83 -13.81
C ARG A 147 14.13 -17.95 -15.33
N TRP A 148 13.97 -16.82 -16.00
CA TRP A 148 14.03 -16.70 -17.46
C TRP A 148 14.77 -15.41 -17.83
N ASP A 149 15.64 -15.50 -18.84
CA ASP A 149 16.38 -14.37 -19.41
C ASP A 149 16.31 -14.47 -20.93
N GLY A 150 16.08 -13.34 -21.60
CA GLY A 150 16.04 -13.28 -23.06
C GLY A 150 15.55 -11.94 -23.58
N SER A 151 15.39 -11.83 -24.88
CA SER A 151 14.83 -10.65 -25.54
C SER A 151 13.30 -10.62 -25.46
N ALA A 152 12.71 -9.44 -25.65
CA ALA A 152 11.26 -9.30 -25.70
C ALA A 152 10.61 -10.13 -26.83
N SER A 153 11.34 -10.40 -27.92
CA SER A 153 10.86 -11.20 -29.04
C SER A 153 10.79 -12.68 -28.67
N GLU A 154 11.85 -13.21 -28.06
CA GLU A 154 11.90 -14.60 -27.58
C GLU A 154 10.81 -14.88 -26.55
N LEU A 155 10.63 -13.96 -25.57
CA LEU A 155 9.55 -14.07 -24.60
C LEU A 155 8.18 -14.11 -25.28
N MET A 156 7.96 -13.24 -26.26
CA MET A 156 6.69 -13.16 -26.97
C MET A 156 6.39 -14.44 -27.75
N GLU A 157 7.38 -15.03 -28.41
CA GLU A 157 7.25 -16.31 -29.10
C GLU A 157 6.97 -17.48 -28.15
N GLU A 158 7.64 -17.52 -27.00
CA GLU A 158 7.38 -18.52 -25.96
C GLU A 158 5.97 -18.40 -25.38
N LEU A 159 5.52 -17.18 -25.09
CA LEU A 159 4.17 -16.94 -24.58
C LEU A 159 3.11 -17.31 -25.63
N ASN A 160 3.29 -16.91 -26.89
CA ASN A 160 2.39 -17.25 -28.00
C ASN A 160 2.21 -18.76 -28.20
N ARG A 161 3.25 -19.56 -27.90
CA ARG A 161 3.18 -21.04 -27.97
C ARG A 161 2.39 -21.68 -26.83
N LYS A 162 2.25 -20.98 -25.69
CA LYS A 162 1.54 -21.48 -24.51
C LYS A 162 0.07 -21.09 -24.48
N VAL A 163 -0.28 -19.95 -25.06
CA VAL A 163 -1.67 -19.49 -25.09
C VAL A 163 -2.40 -19.99 -26.33
N SER A 164 -3.72 -20.16 -26.23
CA SER A 164 -4.54 -20.54 -27.38
C SER A 164 -4.59 -19.42 -28.43
N GLU A 165 -4.85 -19.80 -29.69
CA GLU A 165 -4.98 -18.84 -30.79
C GLU A 165 -6.12 -17.83 -30.55
N HIS A 166 -7.17 -18.24 -29.81
CA HIS A 166 -8.23 -17.32 -29.40
C HIS A 166 -7.69 -16.17 -28.54
N ILE A 167 -6.76 -16.43 -27.62
CA ILE A 167 -6.15 -15.42 -26.76
C ILE A 167 -5.23 -14.49 -27.58
N THR A 168 -4.39 -15.04 -28.46
CA THR A 168 -3.45 -14.23 -29.27
C THR A 168 -4.14 -13.26 -30.22
N ARG A 169 -5.37 -13.59 -30.64
CA ARG A 169 -6.20 -12.73 -31.50
C ARG A 169 -6.87 -11.58 -30.75
N GLN A 170 -6.97 -11.64 -29.42
CA GLN A 170 -7.61 -10.57 -28.63
C GLN A 170 -6.89 -9.24 -28.79
N LYS A 171 -7.64 -8.13 -28.76
CA LYS A 171 -7.08 -6.77 -28.79
C LYS A 171 -6.20 -6.49 -27.57
N SER A 172 -6.49 -7.16 -26.45
CA SER A 172 -5.73 -7.14 -25.22
C SER A 172 -4.44 -7.96 -25.29
N TRP A 173 -4.10 -8.66 -26.38
CA TRP A 173 -2.82 -9.36 -26.51
C TRP A 173 -1.77 -8.48 -27.23
N PRO A 174 -0.50 -8.43 -26.79
CA PRO A 174 0.55 -7.69 -27.48
C PRO A 174 0.85 -8.29 -28.85
N ARG A 175 0.93 -7.43 -29.88
CA ARG A 175 1.25 -7.84 -31.27
C ARG A 175 2.67 -7.49 -31.70
N ALA A 176 3.45 -6.88 -30.81
CA ALA A 176 4.85 -6.58 -31.06
C ALA A 176 5.66 -6.67 -29.75
N PRO A 177 6.94 -7.06 -29.82
CA PRO A 177 7.79 -7.24 -28.64
C PRO A 177 7.88 -6.01 -27.73
N HIS A 178 7.99 -4.81 -28.30
CA HIS A 178 8.03 -3.56 -27.52
C HIS A 178 6.72 -3.29 -26.76
N VAL A 179 5.57 -3.72 -27.29
CA VAL A 179 4.27 -3.60 -26.61
C VAL A 179 4.19 -4.58 -25.45
N LEU A 180 4.75 -5.78 -25.58
CA LEU A 180 4.89 -6.74 -24.48
C LEU A 180 5.71 -6.14 -23.34
N THR A 181 6.89 -5.57 -23.64
CA THR A 181 7.71 -4.90 -22.62
C THR A 181 6.94 -3.79 -21.89
N GLN A 182 6.25 -2.91 -22.62
CA GLN A 182 5.44 -1.84 -22.01
C GLN A 182 4.31 -2.37 -21.11
N ARG A 183 3.73 -3.53 -21.45
CA ARG A 183 2.72 -4.18 -20.60
C ARG A 183 3.35 -4.80 -19.36
N LEU A 184 4.51 -5.45 -19.48
CA LEU A 184 5.24 -6.02 -18.35
C LEU A 184 5.69 -4.93 -17.37
N ILE A 185 6.15 -3.77 -17.86
CA ILE A 185 6.46 -2.60 -17.02
C ILE A 185 5.23 -2.19 -16.19
N ARG A 186 4.05 -2.12 -16.83
CA ARG A 186 2.79 -1.78 -16.12
C ARG A 186 2.37 -2.86 -15.14
N LEU A 187 2.57 -4.14 -15.47
CA LEU A 187 2.23 -5.28 -14.63
C LEU A 187 3.29 -5.58 -13.56
N ALA A 188 4.45 -4.92 -13.57
CA ALA A 188 5.57 -5.23 -12.68
C ALA A 188 5.19 -5.24 -11.18
N PRO A 189 4.36 -4.30 -10.65
CA PRO A 189 3.92 -4.36 -9.27
C PRO A 189 3.06 -5.61 -8.98
N ALA A 190 2.18 -5.98 -9.91
CA ALA A 190 1.30 -7.13 -9.78
C ALA A 190 2.07 -8.45 -9.91
N LEU A 191 3.01 -8.54 -10.85
CA LEU A 191 3.94 -9.67 -10.96
C LEU A 191 4.74 -9.86 -9.68
N ARG A 192 5.24 -8.76 -9.09
CA ARG A 192 5.99 -8.82 -7.82
C ARG A 192 5.12 -9.31 -6.67
N ALA A 193 3.87 -8.84 -6.57
CA ALA A 193 2.90 -9.34 -5.59
C ALA A 193 2.62 -10.84 -5.76
N ALA A 194 2.59 -11.34 -7.01
CA ALA A 194 2.51 -12.76 -7.34
C ALA A 194 3.84 -13.54 -7.21
N GLY A 195 4.89 -12.92 -6.64
CA GLY A 195 6.18 -13.56 -6.43
C GLY A 195 7.09 -13.64 -7.68
N ILE A 196 6.82 -12.84 -8.70
CA ILE A 196 7.59 -12.79 -9.96
C ILE A 196 8.24 -11.40 -10.11
N GLY A 197 9.54 -11.32 -9.95
CA GLY A 197 10.33 -10.15 -10.30
C GLY A 197 10.43 -9.97 -11.81
N PHE A 198 10.27 -8.74 -12.29
CA PHE A 198 10.49 -8.34 -13.68
C PHE A 198 11.54 -7.24 -13.75
N GLU A 199 12.57 -7.49 -14.55
CA GLU A 199 13.64 -6.53 -14.86
C GLU A 199 13.80 -6.44 -16.38
N HIS A 200 14.22 -5.27 -16.86
CA HIS A 200 14.58 -5.08 -18.26
C HIS A 200 15.73 -4.08 -18.37
N GLY A 201 16.53 -4.23 -19.42
CA GLY A 201 17.69 -3.37 -19.65
C GLY A 201 18.16 -3.39 -21.09
N ARG A 202 19.29 -2.73 -21.33
CA ARG A 202 20.00 -2.73 -22.61
C ARG A 202 21.49 -2.84 -22.34
N ASP A 203 22.13 -3.80 -23.00
CA ASP A 203 23.58 -3.95 -23.01
C ASP A 203 24.09 -3.67 -24.42
N ALA A 204 24.99 -2.70 -24.59
CA ALA A 204 25.53 -2.21 -25.88
C ALA A 204 24.42 -1.93 -26.94
N ASP A 205 23.93 -2.97 -27.62
CA ASP A 205 22.82 -2.91 -28.59
C ASP A 205 21.66 -3.89 -28.35
N THR A 206 21.74 -4.76 -27.34
CA THR A 206 20.72 -5.79 -27.11
C THR A 206 19.83 -5.42 -25.92
N ARG A 207 18.51 -5.38 -26.16
CA ARG A 207 17.52 -5.23 -25.09
C ARG A 207 17.22 -6.60 -24.48
N TRP A 208 17.25 -6.68 -23.16
CA TRP A 208 16.99 -7.91 -22.42
C TRP A 208 15.84 -7.72 -21.43
N ILE A 209 15.18 -8.83 -21.13
CA ILE A 209 14.16 -9.00 -20.11
C ILE A 209 14.61 -10.16 -19.21
N ARG A 210 14.38 -9.99 -17.91
CA ARG A 210 14.57 -11.03 -16.91
C ARG A 210 13.31 -11.18 -16.06
N LEU A 211 12.91 -12.43 -15.87
CA LEU A 211 11.85 -12.84 -14.95
C LEU A 211 12.44 -13.80 -13.91
N CYS A 212 12.21 -13.53 -12.63
CA CYS A 212 12.72 -14.37 -11.54
C CYS A 212 11.63 -14.63 -10.52
N LYS A 213 11.49 -15.86 -10.03
CA LYS A 213 10.68 -16.12 -8.83
C LYS A 213 11.38 -15.48 -7.63
N SER A 214 10.75 -14.49 -7.00
CA SER A 214 11.20 -14.02 -5.70
C SER A 214 10.89 -15.12 -4.69
N ARG A 215 11.89 -15.55 -3.93
CA ARG A 215 11.65 -16.40 -2.77
C ARG A 215 10.74 -15.60 -1.83
N THR A 216 9.52 -16.07 -1.61
CA THR A 216 8.67 -15.55 -0.53
C THR A 216 9.38 -15.87 0.78
N GLU A 217 10.17 -14.94 1.29
CA GLU A 217 10.62 -14.99 2.67
C GLU A 217 9.42 -14.64 3.55
N ALA A 218 8.64 -15.68 3.87
CA ALA A 218 8.06 -15.78 5.19
C ALA A 218 9.24 -15.88 6.17
N SER A 219 9.73 -14.74 6.66
CA SER A 219 10.69 -14.70 7.75
C SER A 219 10.23 -13.67 8.76
N LEU A 220 9.64 -14.19 9.83
CA LEU A 220 9.42 -13.55 11.12
C LEU A 220 10.67 -12.76 11.50
N ALA A 221 10.56 -11.43 11.52
CA ALA A 221 11.48 -10.62 12.32
C ALA A 221 11.02 -10.72 13.77
N SER A 222 11.50 -11.74 14.49
CA SER A 222 11.52 -11.68 15.95
C SER A 222 12.38 -10.49 16.38
N PRO A 223 11.93 -9.66 17.33
CA PRO A 223 12.75 -8.57 17.84
C PRO A 223 13.94 -9.15 18.60
N SER A 224 15.15 -8.78 18.19
CA SER A 224 16.36 -9.00 18.99
C SER A 224 16.18 -8.27 20.32
N VAL A 225 15.94 -9.05 21.36
CA VAL A 225 16.08 -8.65 22.75
C VAL A 225 17.54 -8.27 22.97
N MET A 226 17.81 -6.97 23.12
CA MET A 226 19.03 -6.48 23.74
C MET A 226 18.90 -6.73 25.24
N THR A 227 19.30 -7.92 25.69
CA THR A 227 19.61 -8.18 27.10
C THR A 227 20.83 -7.36 27.47
N GLY A 228 20.64 -6.47 28.46
CA GLY A 228 21.71 -5.78 29.14
C GLY A 228 22.56 -6.74 29.97
N ASP A 229 23.82 -6.36 30.13
CA ASP A 229 24.60 -6.43 31.37
C ASP A 229 25.91 -5.68 31.04
N SER A 230 26.37 -4.70 31.80
CA SER A 230 26.73 -4.90 33.20
C SER A 230 27.07 -3.55 33.83
N VAL A 231 26.44 -3.25 34.95
CA VAL A 231 26.88 -2.25 35.92
C VAL A 231 27.89 -2.93 36.84
N THR A 232 29.09 -2.39 36.97
CA THR A 232 29.95 -2.65 38.12
C THR A 232 30.13 -1.35 38.93
N PRO A 233 29.87 -1.37 40.24
CA PRO A 233 30.05 -0.23 41.13
C PRO A 233 31.43 -0.29 41.81
N HIS A 234 32.16 0.83 41.90
CA HIS A 234 32.99 1.14 43.08
C HIS A 234 33.56 2.57 43.07
N ASP A 235 33.31 3.27 44.18
CA ASP A 235 34.10 4.28 44.91
C ASP A 235 34.61 5.54 44.19
N ALA A 236 34.10 6.74 44.51
CA ALA A 236 34.21 7.50 45.76
C ALA A 236 35.57 8.24 45.92
N ASN A 237 35.46 9.57 45.83
CA ASN A 237 35.97 10.57 46.77
C ASN A 237 37.03 11.58 46.27
N ASP A 238 36.87 12.78 46.86
CA ASP A 238 37.73 13.98 46.91
C ASP A 238 37.69 14.95 45.72
N ALA A 239 37.06 16.13 45.81
CA ALA A 239 37.17 17.28 46.72
C ALA A 239 38.13 18.38 46.20
N GLU A 240 37.57 19.59 46.22
CA GLU A 240 38.22 20.91 46.30
C GLU A 240 38.88 21.58 45.08
N SER A 241 38.21 22.68 44.68
CA SER A 241 38.76 24.05 44.64
C SER A 241 39.78 24.41 43.55
N ARG A 242 39.34 25.24 42.59
CA ARG A 242 39.92 26.57 42.31
C ARG A 242 39.10 27.37 41.29
N GLN A 243 38.60 28.52 41.73
CA GLN A 243 38.26 29.67 40.89
C GLN A 243 39.44 30.03 39.97
N VAL A 244 39.19 30.51 38.75
CA VAL A 244 39.58 31.86 38.28
C VAL A 244 38.75 32.21 37.02
N HIS A 245 38.08 33.35 37.11
CA HIS A 245 37.66 34.31 36.06
C HIS A 245 38.05 34.04 34.60
N LYS A 246 37.09 34.28 33.69
CA LYS A 246 37.10 35.49 32.83
C LYS A 246 35.75 35.65 32.11
N GLU A 247 35.09 36.77 32.40
CA GLU A 247 34.18 37.49 31.51
C GLU A 247 34.84 37.69 30.13
N TRP A 248 34.06 37.81 29.06
CA TRP A 248 33.96 39.04 28.24
C TRP A 248 32.71 38.93 27.34
N THR A 249 31.90 39.96 27.45
CA THR A 249 30.63 40.27 26.79
C THR A 249 30.83 40.68 25.33
N LEU A 250 29.91 40.26 24.45
CA LEU A 250 28.98 41.12 23.69
C LEU A 250 27.96 40.23 22.96
#